data_AF-A0A538BXU6-F1
#
_entry.id   AF-A0A538BXU6-F1
#
_cell.length_a   1.000
_cell.length_b   1.000
_cell.length_c   1.000
_cell.angle_alpha   90.00
_cell.angle_beta   90.00
_cell.angle_gamma   90.00
#
_symmetry.space_group_name_H-M   'P 1'
#
loop_
_entity.id
_entity.type
_entity.pdbx_description
1 polymer ?
#
loop_
_entity_poly.entity_id
_entity_poly.type
_entity_poly.pdbx_seq_one_letter_code
_entity_poly.pdbx_strand_id
1 'polypeptide(L)'
;MASPDGVELVELRVLDGPNLYFTRPAVKLTVALPGWLEASEDRVVSAAERTGLPGSDDRSKVRPGLPGTEARRRFVSRLAAHVTRSLAYAAGTNLAVRSRLGSEPDHVIVAFPWRRRGAAEALGREVVTLLEELLGTRRSFGRVL
;
A
#
# COMPACT_ATOMS: atom_id res chain seq x y z
N MET A 1 12.85 -17.35 -5.06
CA MET A 1 13.52 -16.85 -3.84
C MET A 1 12.65 -15.72 -3.32
N ALA A 2 12.12 -15.82 -2.11
CA ALA A 2 11.32 -14.74 -1.52
C ALA A 2 12.23 -13.53 -1.31
N SER A 3 11.83 -12.36 -1.79
CA SER A 3 12.58 -11.12 -1.58
C SER A 3 12.75 -10.85 -0.08
N PRO A 4 13.90 -10.29 0.35
CA PRO A 4 14.24 -10.07 1.76
C PRO A 4 13.25 -9.15 2.52
N ASP A 5 12.42 -8.41 1.79
CA ASP A 5 11.40 -7.49 2.34
C ASP A 5 9.96 -8.04 2.23
N GLY A 6 9.79 -9.26 1.70
CA GLY A 6 8.54 -10.01 1.74
C GLY A 6 7.34 -9.24 1.18
N VAL A 7 7.46 -8.70 -0.03
CA VAL A 7 6.37 -8.06 -0.76
C VAL A 7 6.12 -8.83 -2.05
N GLU A 8 4.89 -9.28 -2.28
CA GLU A 8 4.53 -10.06 -3.47
C GLU A 8 3.21 -9.58 -4.08
N LEU A 9 3.20 -9.42 -5.40
CA LEU A 9 1.97 -9.17 -6.16
C LEU A 9 1.17 -10.47 -6.28
N VAL A 10 0.10 -10.60 -5.50
CA VAL A 10 -0.79 -11.78 -5.52
C VAL A 10 -1.82 -11.69 -6.64
N GLU A 11 -2.47 -10.53 -6.81
CA GLU A 11 -3.47 -10.34 -7.85
C GLU A 11 -3.50 -8.87 -8.31
N LEU A 12 -3.52 -8.66 -9.63
CA LEU A 12 -3.84 -7.37 -10.23
C LEU A 12 -5.00 -7.56 -11.21
N ARG A 13 -6.21 -7.19 -10.78
CA ARG A 13 -7.42 -7.46 -11.54
C ARG A 13 -8.20 -6.18 -11.85
N VAL A 14 -8.68 -6.09 -13.08
CA VAL A 14 -9.64 -5.07 -13.51
C VAL A 14 -11.06 -5.55 -13.22
N LEU A 15 -11.88 -4.66 -12.67
CA LEU A 15 -13.30 -4.84 -12.40
C LEU A 15 -14.07 -3.89 -13.34
N ASP A 16 -14.88 -4.44 -14.23
CA ASP A 16 -15.50 -3.71 -15.36
C ASP A 16 -16.83 -3.01 -15.01
N GLY A 17 -17.32 -3.13 -13.77
CA GLY A 17 -18.59 -2.55 -13.35
C GLY A 17 -18.64 -2.21 -11.86
N PRO A 18 -19.83 -1.89 -11.33
CA PRO A 18 -20.04 -1.74 -9.89
C PRO A 18 -19.53 -2.96 -9.12
N ASN A 19 -18.83 -2.71 -8.03
CA ASN A 19 -18.16 -3.73 -7.23
C ASN A 19 -18.15 -3.32 -5.75
N LEU A 20 -17.63 -4.21 -4.89
CA LEU A 20 -17.57 -3.99 -3.44
C LEU A 20 -16.83 -2.70 -3.06
N TYR A 21 -15.91 -2.23 -3.91
CA TYR A 21 -15.09 -1.06 -3.64
C TYR A 21 -15.64 0.21 -4.27
N PHE A 22 -16.21 0.16 -5.47
CA PHE A 22 -16.70 1.36 -6.15
C PHE A 22 -17.93 1.03 -7.00
N THR A 23 -18.84 2.00 -7.14
CA THR A 23 -20.02 1.92 -8.03
C THR A 23 -19.68 2.09 -9.52
N ARG A 24 -18.39 2.00 -9.87
CA ARG A 24 -17.83 2.20 -11.21
C ARG A 24 -16.63 1.27 -11.40
N PRO A 25 -16.13 1.09 -12.64
CA PRO A 25 -14.97 0.26 -12.89
C PRO A 25 -13.77 0.62 -12.00
N ALA A 26 -13.10 -0.40 -11.46
CA ALA A 26 -12.00 -0.26 -10.52
C ALA A 26 -10.92 -1.31 -10.75
N VAL A 27 -9.70 -1.04 -10.32
CA VAL A 27 -8.67 -2.07 -10.15
C VAL A 27 -8.75 -2.61 -8.72
N LYS A 28 -8.58 -3.92 -8.57
CA LYS A 28 -8.32 -4.61 -7.31
C LYS A 28 -6.87 -5.12 -7.36
N LEU A 29 -6.04 -4.54 -6.52
CA LEU A 29 -4.68 -4.98 -6.26
C LEU A 29 -4.68 -5.76 -4.94
N THR A 30 -4.18 -6.98 -4.95
CA THR A 30 -3.94 -7.80 -3.76
C THR A 30 -2.45 -8.03 -3.64
N VAL A 31 -1.89 -7.68 -2.49
CA VAL A 31 -0.45 -7.76 -2.21
C VAL A 31 -0.23 -8.53 -0.92
N ALA A 32 0.67 -9.51 -0.93
CA ALA A 32 1.16 -10.14 0.28
C ALA A 32 2.31 -9.29 0.84
N LEU A 33 2.26 -8.98 2.13
CA LEU A 33 3.22 -8.08 2.80
C LEU A 33 3.82 -8.69 4.08
N PRO A 34 4.25 -9.98 4.11
CA PRO A 34 4.80 -10.61 5.32
C PRO A 34 5.94 -9.80 5.95
N GLY A 35 6.84 -9.21 5.15
CA GLY A 35 7.95 -8.43 5.68
C GLY A 35 7.51 -7.20 6.46
N TRP A 36 6.43 -6.52 6.04
CA TRP A 36 5.87 -5.37 6.77
C TRP A 36 5.19 -5.76 8.09
N LEU A 37 4.63 -6.97 8.13
CA LEU A 37 3.89 -7.48 9.29
C LEU A 37 4.81 -8.05 10.37
N GLU A 38 5.97 -8.58 9.96
CA GLU A 38 6.95 -9.20 10.85
C GLU A 38 8.08 -8.25 11.25
N ALA A 39 8.36 -7.21 10.45
CA ALA A 39 9.40 -6.23 10.74
C ALA A 39 9.18 -5.52 12.09
N SER A 40 10.30 -5.21 12.75
CA SER A 40 10.32 -4.44 14.00
C SER A 40 9.56 -3.12 13.87
N GLU A 41 9.03 -2.64 15.00
CA GLU A 41 8.31 -1.36 15.05
C GLU A 41 9.17 -0.21 14.52
N ASP A 42 10.42 -0.09 14.96
CA ASP A 42 11.34 0.96 14.52
C ASP A 42 11.55 0.95 13.00
N ARG A 43 11.67 -0.23 12.38
CA ARG A 43 11.86 -0.35 10.94
C ARG A 43 10.63 0.15 10.19
N VAL A 44 9.44 -0.21 10.64
CA VAL A 44 8.18 0.21 9.99
C VAL A 44 7.86 1.67 10.25
N VAL A 45 8.14 2.19 11.46
CA VAL A 45 8.05 3.63 11.74
C VAL A 45 8.96 4.42 10.81
N SER A 46 10.24 4.05 10.73
CA SER A 46 11.21 4.72 9.85
C SER A 46 10.81 4.67 8.38
N ALA A 47 10.20 3.57 7.93
CA ALA A 47 9.68 3.46 6.56
C ALA A 47 8.44 4.33 6.31
N ALA A 48 7.48 4.32 7.23
CA ALA A 48 6.25 5.08 7.08
C ALA A 48 6.42 6.60 7.26
N GLU A 49 7.35 7.03 8.12
CA GLU A 49 7.67 8.47 8.27
C GLU A 49 8.16 9.07 6.95
N ARG A 50 8.91 8.29 6.15
CA ARG A 50 9.36 8.73 4.83
C ARG A 50 8.19 8.97 3.88
N THR A 51 7.06 8.27 4.02
CA THR A 51 5.90 8.45 3.12
C THR A 51 5.05 9.67 3.46
N GLY A 52 5.33 10.35 4.56
CA GLY A 52 4.47 11.41 5.08
C GLY A 52 3.07 10.90 5.44
N LEU A 53 2.94 9.61 5.78
CA LEU A 53 1.67 9.07 6.29
C LEU A 53 1.38 9.79 7.62
N PRO A 54 0.30 10.58 7.73
CA PRO A 54 -0.02 11.23 8.99
C PRO A 54 -0.28 10.18 10.06
N GLY A 55 0.06 10.52 11.30
CA GLY A 55 -0.34 9.74 12.47
C GLY A 55 -1.86 9.58 12.56
N SER A 56 -2.32 8.91 13.61
CA SER A 56 -3.76 8.83 13.88
C SER A 56 -4.41 10.21 14.05
N ASP A 57 -3.63 11.23 14.43
CA ASP A 57 -4.01 12.65 14.50
C ASP A 57 -2.84 13.55 14.08
N ASP A 58 -3.12 14.82 13.76
CA ASP A 58 -2.20 15.85 13.26
C ASP A 58 -0.99 16.16 14.17
N ARG A 59 -0.99 15.61 15.39
CA ARG A 59 0.12 15.69 16.38
C ARG A 59 0.70 14.34 16.79
N SER A 60 0.16 13.22 16.29
CA SER A 60 0.51 11.88 16.79
C SER A 60 1.62 11.24 15.95
N LYS A 61 2.61 10.66 16.64
CA LYS A 61 3.68 9.86 16.02
C LYS A 61 3.07 8.65 15.30
N VAL A 62 3.74 8.19 14.23
CA VAL A 62 3.39 6.93 13.56
C VAL A 62 3.44 5.79 14.58
N ARG A 63 2.33 5.06 14.74
CA ARG A 63 2.23 3.89 15.61
C ARG A 63 1.72 2.70 14.81
N PRO A 64 2.63 1.84 14.31
CA PRO A 64 2.23 0.71 13.49
C PRO A 64 1.72 -0.48 14.31
N GLY A 65 1.88 -0.49 15.64
CA GLY A 65 1.53 -1.63 16.48
C GLY A 65 2.57 -2.75 16.40
N LEU A 66 2.50 -3.75 17.30
CA LEU A 66 3.49 -4.83 17.36
C LEU A 66 3.38 -5.80 16.17
N PRO A 67 4.49 -6.47 15.77
CA PRO A 67 4.46 -7.51 14.73
C PRO A 67 3.38 -8.58 14.96
N GLY A 68 2.77 -9.06 13.88
CA GLY A 68 1.73 -10.11 13.94
C GLY A 68 0.38 -9.68 14.54
N THR A 69 0.19 -8.41 14.91
CA THR A 69 -1.07 -7.93 15.51
C THR A 69 -2.06 -7.40 14.46
N GLU A 70 -3.36 -7.38 14.81
CA GLU A 70 -4.38 -6.71 14.00
C GLU A 70 -4.11 -5.22 13.81
N ALA A 71 -3.53 -4.56 14.81
CA ALA A 71 -3.12 -3.16 14.71
C ALA A 71 -2.10 -2.97 13.58
N ARG A 72 -1.12 -3.87 13.49
CA ARG A 72 -0.13 -3.89 12.41
C ARG A 72 -0.75 -4.13 11.05
N ARG A 73 -1.64 -5.10 10.92
CA ARG A 73 -2.36 -5.36 9.66
C ARG A 73 -3.14 -4.14 9.18
N ARG A 74 -3.89 -3.49 10.08
CA ARG A 74 -4.65 -2.26 9.76
C ARG A 74 -3.73 -1.10 9.39
N PHE A 75 -2.60 -0.96 10.07
CA PHE A 75 -1.60 0.06 9.75
C PHE A 75 -1.05 -0.12 8.34
N VAL A 76 -0.59 -1.32 8.00
CA VAL A 76 -0.02 -1.63 6.67
C VAL A 76 -1.07 -1.44 5.58
N SER A 77 -2.33 -1.81 5.84
CA SER A 77 -3.45 -1.54 4.93
C SER A 77 -3.68 -0.05 4.67
N ARG A 78 -3.55 0.81 5.69
CA ARG A 78 -3.63 2.28 5.53
C ARG A 78 -2.44 2.84 4.77
N LEU A 79 -1.24 2.35 5.09
CA LEU A 79 0.01 2.75 4.41
C LEU A 79 -0.06 2.43 2.92
N ALA A 80 -0.47 1.23 2.52
CA ALA A 80 -0.60 0.84 1.12
C ALA A 80 -1.58 1.75 0.35
N ALA A 81 -2.72 2.11 0.97
CA ALA A 81 -3.65 3.07 0.38
C ALA A 81 -3.05 4.48 0.25
N HIS A 82 -2.24 4.91 1.23
CA HIS A 82 -1.56 6.19 1.21
C HIS A 82 -0.51 6.26 0.11
N VAL A 83 0.39 5.27 0.04
CA VAL A 83 1.41 5.17 -1.02
C VAL A 83 0.76 5.19 -2.40
N THR A 84 -0.35 4.45 -2.59
CA THR A 84 -1.10 4.46 -3.85
C THR A 84 -1.64 5.84 -4.20
N ARG A 85 -2.20 6.58 -3.22
CA ARG A 85 -2.67 7.96 -3.44
C ARG A 85 -1.51 8.91 -3.76
N SER A 86 -0.41 8.81 -3.02
CA SER A 86 0.78 9.64 -3.22
C SER A 86 1.39 9.43 -4.60
N LEU A 87 1.53 8.18 -5.04
CA LEU A 87 2.02 7.86 -6.38
C LEU A 87 1.08 8.37 -7.47
N ALA A 88 -0.24 8.18 -7.30
CA ALA A 88 -1.20 8.71 -8.25
C ALA A 88 -1.10 10.24 -8.36
N TYR A 89 -0.97 10.93 -7.21
CA TYR A 89 -0.82 12.38 -7.15
C TYR A 89 0.48 12.86 -7.83
N ALA A 90 1.61 12.18 -7.58
CA ALA A 90 2.88 12.45 -8.25
C ALA A 90 2.79 12.23 -9.77
N ALA A 91 2.02 11.23 -10.21
CA ALA A 91 1.69 11.00 -11.61
C ALA A 91 0.62 11.96 -12.18
N GLY A 92 0.28 13.05 -11.46
CA GLY A 92 -0.65 14.08 -11.90
C GLY A 92 -2.13 13.70 -11.84
N THR A 93 -2.49 12.66 -11.09
CA THR A 93 -3.87 12.17 -10.98
C THR A 93 -4.36 12.10 -9.53
N ASN A 94 -5.53 12.68 -9.26
CA ASN A 94 -6.20 12.48 -7.98
C ASN A 94 -7.10 11.24 -8.03
N LEU A 95 -6.69 10.15 -7.37
CA LEU A 95 -7.45 8.90 -7.29
C LEU A 95 -8.07 8.69 -5.91
N ALA A 96 -9.35 8.32 -5.90
CA ALA A 96 -9.97 7.74 -4.71
C ALA A 96 -9.39 6.34 -4.49
N VAL A 97 -8.83 6.07 -3.32
CA VAL A 97 -8.24 4.77 -2.98
C VAL A 97 -8.91 4.22 -1.73
N ARG A 98 -9.33 2.96 -1.80
CA ARG A 98 -9.88 2.19 -0.67
C ARG A 98 -8.94 1.02 -0.38
N SER A 99 -8.65 0.76 0.88
CA SER A 99 -7.95 -0.46 1.29
C SER A 99 -8.80 -1.33 2.21
N ARG A 100 -8.51 -2.63 2.18
CA ARG A 100 -9.08 -3.64 3.07
C ARG A 100 -8.01 -4.67 3.43
N LEU A 101 -8.26 -5.42 4.50
CA LEU A 101 -7.52 -6.65 4.78
C LEU A 101 -8.00 -7.73 3.80
N GLY A 102 -7.06 -8.58 3.36
CA GLY A 102 -7.35 -9.75 2.54
C GLY A 102 -7.84 -10.94 3.36
N SER A 103 -8.12 -12.05 2.66
CA SER A 103 -8.51 -13.32 3.28
C SER A 103 -7.34 -13.96 4.04
N GLU A 104 -6.14 -13.91 3.47
CA GLU A 104 -4.93 -14.36 4.15
C GLU A 104 -4.42 -13.32 5.14
N PRO A 105 -3.77 -13.75 6.25
CA PRO A 105 -3.28 -12.85 7.29
C PRO A 105 -2.35 -11.75 6.77
N ASP A 106 -1.55 -12.06 5.75
CA ASP A 106 -0.55 -11.18 5.16
C ASP A 106 -1.02 -10.41 3.93
N HIS A 107 -2.25 -10.64 3.48
CA HIS A 107 -2.80 -9.98 2.31
C HIS A 107 -3.42 -8.62 2.66
N VAL A 108 -3.08 -7.62 1.85
CA VAL A 108 -3.75 -6.33 1.80
C VAL A 108 -4.36 -6.15 0.43
N ILE A 109 -5.60 -5.65 0.40
CA ILE A 109 -6.27 -5.27 -0.84
C ILE A 109 -6.28 -3.75 -0.94
N VAL A 110 -5.86 -3.23 -2.09
CA VAL A 110 -5.99 -1.83 -2.48
C VAL A 110 -6.85 -1.75 -3.74
N ALA A 111 -7.84 -0.87 -3.73
CA ALA A 111 -8.72 -0.66 -4.88
C ALA A 111 -8.83 0.82 -5.22
N PHE A 112 -8.86 1.11 -6.51
CA PHE A 112 -8.99 2.48 -7.04
C PHE A 112 -9.72 2.50 -8.38
N PRO A 113 -10.49 3.54 -8.70
CA PRO A 113 -11.19 3.66 -9.97
C PRO A 113 -10.17 3.89 -11.10
N TRP A 114 -10.48 3.39 -12.29
CA TRP A 114 -9.60 3.52 -13.45
C TRP A 114 -10.29 4.21 -14.62
N ARG A 115 -9.47 4.82 -15.49
CA ARG A 115 -9.90 5.41 -16.78
C ARG A 115 -9.21 4.77 -17.97
N ARG A 116 -7.94 4.37 -17.81
CA ARG A 116 -7.13 3.70 -18.84
C ARG A 116 -6.48 2.47 -18.25
N ARG A 117 -6.74 1.29 -18.84
CA ARG A 117 -6.31 -0.01 -18.30
C ARG A 117 -4.79 -0.10 -18.12
N GLY A 118 -4.02 0.21 -19.16
CA GLY A 118 -2.56 0.13 -19.09
C GLY A 118 -1.94 1.00 -17.99
N ALA A 119 -2.43 2.23 -17.82
CA ALA A 119 -1.96 3.12 -16.75
C ALA A 119 -2.34 2.59 -15.35
N ALA A 120 -3.53 1.99 -15.21
CA ALA A 120 -3.98 1.45 -13.94
C ALA A 120 -3.20 0.19 -13.54
N GLU A 121 -2.87 -0.67 -14.50
CA GLU A 121 -2.01 -1.82 -14.24
C GLU A 121 -0.56 -1.41 -13.96
N ALA A 122 -0.03 -0.41 -14.67
CA ALA A 122 1.30 0.15 -14.39
C ALA A 122 1.37 0.74 -12.98
N LEU A 123 0.38 1.55 -12.59
CA LEU A 123 0.28 2.08 -11.23
C LEU A 123 0.23 0.94 -10.19
N GLY A 124 -0.57 -0.09 -10.44
CA GLY A 124 -0.68 -1.23 -9.54
C GLY A 124 0.65 -1.97 -9.32
N ARG A 125 1.43 -2.20 -10.39
CA ARG A 125 2.77 -2.82 -10.29
C ARG A 125 3.76 -1.90 -9.56
N GLU A 126 3.74 -0.62 -9.88
CA GLU A 126 4.64 0.36 -9.26
C GLU A 126 4.39 0.52 -7.76
N VAL A 127 3.12 0.45 -7.31
CA VAL A 127 2.81 0.42 -5.88
C VAL A 127 3.48 -0.75 -5.16
N VAL A 128 3.55 -1.93 -5.78
CA VAL A 128 4.20 -3.11 -5.19
C VAL A 128 5.71 -2.85 -5.06
N THR A 129 6.35 -2.35 -6.12
CA THR A 129 7.77 -1.96 -6.11
C THR A 129 8.07 -0.96 -4.99
N LEU A 130 7.26 0.11 -4.87
CA LEU A 130 7.44 1.12 -3.84
C LEU A 130 7.28 0.55 -2.42
N LEU A 131 6.34 -0.38 -2.21
CA LEU A 131 6.16 -1.03 -0.90
C LEU A 131 7.35 -1.91 -0.55
N GLU A 132 7.96 -2.58 -1.52
CA GLU A 132 9.20 -3.35 -1.32
C GLU A 132 10.36 -2.40 -0.98
N GLU A 133 10.59 -1.37 -1.79
CA GLU A 133 11.69 -0.42 -1.61
C GLU A 133 11.59 0.39 -0.33
N LEU A 134 10.38 0.76 0.10
CA LEU A 134 10.18 1.51 1.34
C LEU A 134 10.64 0.73 2.56
N LEU A 135 10.43 -0.59 2.58
CA LEU A 135 10.86 -1.43 3.69
C LEU A 135 12.36 -1.79 3.61
N GLY A 136 12.89 -1.95 2.39
CA GLY A 136 14.29 -2.33 2.13
C GLY A 136 15.29 -1.17 2.20
N THR A 137 14.87 0.03 1.83
CA THR A 137 15.80 1.17 1.62
C THR A 137 15.86 2.09 2.85
N ARG A 138 16.98 2.78 3.09
CA ARG A 138 17.09 3.90 4.06
C ARG A 138 16.85 5.30 3.46
N ARG A 139 16.56 5.41 2.17
CA ARG A 139 16.41 6.68 1.42
C ARG A 139 15.00 7.25 1.56
N SER A 140 14.87 8.57 1.52
CA SER A 140 13.59 9.29 1.64
C SER A 140 12.67 9.09 0.42
N PHE A 141 11.36 8.93 0.67
CA PHE A 141 10.32 8.61 -0.32
C PHE A 141 10.20 9.64 -1.45
N GLY A 142 10.44 10.93 -1.17
CA GLY A 142 10.37 12.00 -2.17
C GLY A 142 11.50 11.97 -3.22
N ARG A 143 12.48 11.05 -3.12
CA ARG A 143 13.44 10.75 -4.19
C ARG A 143 13.05 9.53 -5.03
N VAL A 144 12.01 8.81 -4.63
CA VAL A 144 11.55 7.55 -5.24
C VAL A 144 10.26 7.77 -6.03
N LEU A 145 9.44 8.76 -5.65
CA LEU A 145 8.34 9.30 -6.46
C LEU A 145 8.86 10.21 -7.58
#